data_AF-A0A7R9UKR5-F1
#
_entry.id   AF-A0A7R9UKR5-F1
#
_cell.length_a   1.000
_cell.length_b   1.000
_cell.length_c   1.000
_cell.angle_alpha   90.00
_cell.angle_beta   90.00
_cell.angle_gamma   90.00
#
_symmetry.space_group_name_H-M   'P 1'
#
loop_
_entity.id
_entity.type
_entity.pdbx_description
1 polymer ?
#
loop_
_entity_poly.entity_id
_entity_poly.type
_entity_poly.pdbx_seq_one_letter_code
_entity_poly.pdbx_strand_id
1 'polypeptide(L)'
;VSMLHALASVAALQVAGGRRAMSQLRTCHGDSMPLIQLNDGHAMPAVGLGTWKAPMKGVVRAAVLSALEAGYRHIDCASVYKNEEEIGEALREAMERRIVRREELFVTSKLWNSDHAPEQVPKALQKTLDDLQLAYLDLYLVHWPVTGNPGPTLTPSTADTWHAMEGLVTSGKVRSIGVSNFSAKKLSELC
;
A
#
# COMPACT_ATOMS: atom_id res chain seq x y z
N VAL A 1 -20.45 14.51 9.33
CA VAL A 1 -20.59 14.15 7.89
C VAL A 1 -19.31 14.64 7.23
N SER A 2 -18.26 13.87 6.94
CA SER A 2 -18.16 12.54 6.36
C SER A 2 -16.79 11.96 6.80
N MET A 3 -16.79 10.77 7.38
CA MET A 3 -15.58 10.05 7.77
C MET A 3 -15.77 8.59 7.33
N LEU A 4 -15.86 8.39 6.02
CA LEU A 4 -15.86 7.09 5.36
C LEU A 4 -15.73 7.38 3.87
N HIS A 5 -14.54 7.26 3.28
CA HIS A 5 -14.29 7.01 1.85
C HIS A 5 -12.77 7.02 1.65
N ALA A 6 -12.15 5.88 1.93
CA ALA A 6 -10.87 5.51 1.33
C ALA A 6 -10.91 3.99 1.06
N LEU A 7 -11.89 3.56 0.26
CA LEU A 7 -11.78 2.30 -0.46
C LEU A 7 -10.91 2.59 -1.68
N ALA A 8 -9.58 2.44 -1.52
CA ALA A 8 -8.72 2.25 -2.67
C ALA A 8 -9.09 0.89 -3.27
N SER A 9 -9.65 0.89 -4.49
CA SER A 9 -9.89 -0.33 -5.24
C SER A 9 -8.56 -1.00 -5.56
N VAL A 10 -8.10 -1.91 -4.70
CA VAL A 10 -7.00 -2.83 -5.01
C VAL A 10 -7.59 -3.92 -5.90
N ALA A 11 -7.25 -3.91 -7.19
CA ALA A 11 -7.55 -5.02 -8.09
C ALA A 11 -6.39 -6.03 -8.04
N ALA A 12 -6.53 -7.08 -7.24
CA ALA A 12 -5.73 -8.30 -7.38
C ALA A 12 -6.53 -9.25 -8.29
N LEU A 13 -6.05 -9.51 -9.53
CA LEU A 13 -6.76 -10.40 -10.46
C LEU A 13 -6.29 -11.85 -10.32
N GLN A 14 -7.29 -12.73 -10.21
CA GLN A 14 -7.19 -14.18 -10.37
C GLN A 14 -6.90 -14.55 -11.83
N VAL A 15 -6.02 -15.53 -12.02
CA VAL A 15 -5.88 -16.25 -13.28
C VAL A 15 -7.10 -17.15 -13.47
N ALA A 16 -7.76 -17.02 -14.62
CA ALA A 16 -9.00 -17.72 -14.93
C ALA A 16 -8.78 -19.23 -15.11
N GLY A 17 -9.49 -20.04 -14.31
CA GLY A 17 -9.53 -21.49 -14.46
C GLY A 17 -10.48 -22.19 -13.50
N GLY A 18 -11.78 -22.24 -13.83
CA GLY A 18 -12.67 -23.34 -13.41
C GLY A 18 -13.36 -23.26 -12.04
N ARG A 19 -14.70 -23.12 -12.11
CA ARG A 19 -15.76 -23.59 -11.18
C ARG A 19 -15.79 -23.09 -9.72
N ARG A 20 -16.83 -22.26 -9.47
CA ARG A 20 -17.60 -22.01 -8.22
C ARG A 20 -17.04 -22.60 -6.91
N ALA A 21 -16.75 -21.70 -5.97
CA ALA A 21 -17.09 -21.88 -4.57
C ALA A 21 -17.52 -20.53 -3.97
N MET A 22 -18.79 -20.40 -3.58
CA MET A 22 -19.20 -19.35 -2.64
C MET A 22 -18.59 -19.69 -1.28
N SER A 23 -17.57 -18.93 -0.88
CA SER A 23 -16.97 -19.07 0.44
C SER A 23 -17.90 -18.46 1.49
N GLN A 24 -18.42 -19.32 2.35
CA GLN A 24 -19.27 -18.97 3.49
C GLN A 24 -18.49 -18.08 4.47
N LEU A 25 -19.00 -16.88 4.74
CA LEU A 25 -18.61 -16.11 5.92
C LEU A 25 -19.06 -16.88 7.16
N ARG A 26 -18.12 -17.52 7.85
CA ARG A 26 -18.32 -17.98 9.22
C ARG A 26 -17.91 -16.85 10.15
N THR A 27 -18.82 -16.40 11.00
CA THR A 27 -18.49 -15.54 12.14
C THR A 27 -18.56 -16.38 13.42
N CYS A 28 -17.52 -16.25 14.24
CA CYS A 28 -17.48 -16.85 15.58
C CYS A 28 -16.91 -15.79 16.53
N HIS A 29 -17.65 -15.45 17.59
CA HIS A 29 -17.28 -14.45 18.58
C HIS A 29 -15.81 -14.58 19.01
N GLY A 30 -15.04 -13.52 18.75
CA GLY A 30 -13.57 -13.47 18.80
C GLY A 30 -12.91 -13.04 17.48
N ASP A 31 -13.67 -12.39 16.58
CA ASP A 31 -13.34 -12.25 15.16
C ASP A 31 -12.03 -11.47 14.92
N SER A 32 -10.97 -12.21 14.60
CA SER A 32 -9.77 -11.69 13.96
C SER A 32 -10.14 -10.97 12.65
N MET A 33 -9.48 -9.84 12.38
CA MET A 33 -9.67 -9.04 11.16
C MET A 33 -9.74 -9.92 9.89
N PRO A 34 -10.81 -9.83 9.05
CA PRO A 34 -10.88 -10.60 7.81
C PRO A 34 -9.67 -10.33 6.91
N LEU A 35 -9.18 -11.35 6.22
CA LEU A 35 -8.02 -11.26 5.32
C LEU A 35 -8.44 -11.51 3.87
N ILE A 36 -7.81 -10.78 2.95
CA ILE A 36 -7.90 -10.97 1.50
C ILE A 36 -6.61 -11.66 1.05
N GLN A 37 -6.74 -12.78 0.33
CA GLN A 37 -5.60 -13.46 -0.28
C GLN A 37 -5.21 -12.73 -1.57
N LEU A 38 -3.97 -12.28 -1.64
CA LEU A 38 -3.36 -11.70 -2.84
C LEU A 38 -2.91 -12.82 -3.79
N ASN A 39 -2.70 -12.48 -5.06
CA ASN A 39 -2.33 -13.45 -6.10
C ASN A 39 -0.88 -13.95 -5.99
N ASP A 40 -0.06 -13.30 -5.16
CA ASP A 40 1.32 -13.68 -4.83
C ASP A 40 1.43 -14.55 -3.57
N GLY A 41 0.29 -14.93 -2.97
CA GLY A 41 0.22 -15.78 -1.78
C GLY A 41 0.34 -15.04 -0.46
N HIS A 42 0.48 -13.71 -0.46
CA HIS A 42 0.38 -12.90 0.76
C HIS A 42 -1.07 -12.63 1.16
N ALA A 43 -1.29 -12.32 2.44
CA ALA A 43 -2.61 -12.00 2.98
C ALA A 43 -2.65 -10.55 3.46
N MET A 44 -3.66 -9.80 3.00
CA MET A 44 -3.87 -8.40 3.36
C MET A 44 -5.09 -8.26 4.28
N PRO A 45 -5.01 -7.53 5.41
CA PRO A 45 -6.19 -7.21 6.19
C PRO A 45 -7.21 -6.41 5.39
N ALA A 46 -8.46 -6.87 5.39
CA ALA A 46 -9.55 -6.33 4.58
C ALA A 46 -9.94 -4.90 4.98
N VAL A 47 -9.62 -4.49 6.21
CA VAL A 47 -9.85 -3.14 6.71
C VAL A 47 -8.51 -2.52 7.09
N GLY A 48 -8.23 -1.35 6.52
CA GLY A 48 -7.04 -0.55 6.82
C GLY A 48 -7.39 0.89 7.17
N LEU A 49 -6.46 1.56 7.85
CA LEU A 49 -6.53 3.00 8.13
C LEU A 49 -5.91 3.79 6.97
N GLY A 50 -6.73 4.59 6.29
CA GLY A 50 -6.25 5.58 5.33
C GLY A 50 -5.68 6.82 6.02
N THR A 51 -4.54 7.32 5.56
CA THR A 51 -3.79 8.39 6.25
C THR A 51 -3.75 9.73 5.51
N TRP A 52 -4.55 9.89 4.45
CA TRP A 52 -4.61 11.15 3.70
C TRP A 52 -5.29 12.27 4.49
N LYS A 53 -4.87 13.53 4.25
CA LYS A 53 -5.49 14.76 4.77
C LYS A 53 -5.53 14.87 6.30
N ALA A 54 -4.47 14.44 6.99
CA ALA A 54 -4.30 14.81 8.38
C ALA A 54 -4.24 16.35 8.51
N PRO A 55 -5.16 16.98 9.26
CA PRO A 55 -5.38 18.44 9.20
C PRO A 55 -4.24 19.24 9.84
N MET A 56 -3.49 18.62 10.75
CA MET A 56 -2.41 19.25 11.51
C MET A 56 -1.33 18.22 11.85
N LYS A 57 -0.09 18.70 12.07
CA LYS A 57 1.02 17.89 12.58
C LYS A 57 0.60 17.21 13.90
N GLY A 58 0.96 15.94 14.05
CA GLY A 58 0.66 15.10 15.21
C GLY A 58 -0.65 14.30 15.11
N VAL A 59 -1.61 14.74 14.28
CA VAL A 59 -2.92 14.08 14.18
C VAL A 59 -2.80 12.68 13.58
N VAL A 60 -1.99 12.51 12.53
CA VAL A 60 -1.82 11.19 11.90
C VAL A 60 -1.13 10.21 12.84
N ARG A 61 -0.13 10.67 13.60
CA ARG A 61 0.61 9.87 14.58
C ARG A 61 -0.34 9.31 15.65
N ALA A 62 -1.16 10.18 16.24
CA ALA A 62 -2.15 9.78 17.24
C ALA A 62 -3.20 8.83 16.66
N ALA A 63 -3.66 9.08 15.42
CA ALA A 63 -4.63 8.23 14.74
C ALA A 63 -4.08 6.82 14.46
N VAL A 64 -2.83 6.71 13.99
CA VAL A 64 -2.17 5.42 13.76
C VAL A 64 -2.02 4.65 15.06
N LEU A 65 -1.49 5.28 16.13
CA LEU A 65 -1.37 4.61 17.44
C LEU A 65 -2.72 4.10 17.95
N SER A 66 -3.75 4.96 17.93
CA SER A 66 -5.10 4.60 18.38
C SER A 66 -5.69 3.45 17.56
N ALA A 67 -5.46 3.44 16.24
CA ALA A 67 -5.93 2.35 15.38
C ALA A 67 -5.23 1.03 15.71
N LEU A 68 -3.92 1.04 15.93
CA LEU A 68 -3.16 -0.16 16.30
C LEU A 68 -3.61 -0.73 17.65
N GLU A 69 -3.84 0.13 18.64
CA GLU A 69 -4.42 -0.21 19.95
C GLU A 69 -5.83 -0.79 19.80
N ALA A 70 -6.63 -0.28 18.86
CA ALA A 70 -7.96 -0.79 18.53
C ALA A 70 -7.96 -2.09 17.69
N GLY A 71 -6.79 -2.61 17.33
CA GLY A 71 -6.66 -3.89 16.61
C GLY A 71 -6.48 -3.77 15.09
N TYR A 72 -6.34 -2.56 14.53
CA TYR A 72 -5.98 -2.41 13.12
C TYR A 72 -4.60 -3.01 12.86
N ARG A 73 -4.46 -3.63 11.69
CA ARG A 73 -3.19 -4.21 11.23
C ARG A 73 -2.80 -3.76 9.83
N HIS A 74 -3.63 -2.96 9.15
CA HIS A 74 -3.32 -2.40 7.83
C HIS A 74 -3.31 -0.88 7.88
N ILE A 75 -2.19 -0.26 7.49
CA ILE A 75 -2.02 1.19 7.37
C ILE A 75 -1.74 1.55 5.91
N ASP A 76 -2.58 2.40 5.33
CA ASP A 76 -2.44 2.89 3.95
C ASP A 76 -1.80 4.28 3.93
N CYS A 77 -0.57 4.33 3.43
CA CYS A 77 0.28 5.52 3.32
C CYS A 77 0.46 5.94 1.85
N ALA A 78 1.08 7.10 1.63
CA ALA A 78 1.65 7.49 0.35
C ALA A 78 2.67 8.61 0.55
N SER A 79 3.77 8.60 -0.20
CA SER A 79 4.82 9.63 -0.12
C SER A 79 4.31 11.06 -0.42
N VAL A 80 3.24 11.19 -1.21
CA VAL A 80 2.62 12.48 -1.53
C VAL A 80 1.81 13.06 -0.37
N TYR A 81 1.43 12.26 0.62
CA TYR A 81 0.68 12.74 1.79
C TYR A 81 1.56 13.56 2.75
N LYS A 82 2.89 13.50 2.57
CA LYS A 82 3.90 14.28 3.32
C LYS A 82 3.81 14.10 4.83
N ASN A 83 3.45 12.89 5.25
CA ASN A 83 3.25 12.55 6.66
C ASN A 83 3.79 11.14 7.01
N GLU A 84 4.57 10.52 6.12
CA GLU A 84 5.15 9.19 6.37
C GLU A 84 6.12 9.19 7.57
N GLU A 85 6.83 10.29 7.83
CA GLU A 85 7.71 10.43 9.00
C GLU A 85 6.93 10.29 10.32
N GLU A 86 5.79 10.98 10.44
CA GLU A 86 4.93 10.89 11.63
C GLU A 86 4.30 9.50 11.80
N ILE A 87 3.98 8.84 10.67
CA ILE A 87 3.49 7.46 10.68
C ILE A 87 4.61 6.53 11.16
N GLY A 88 5.84 6.70 10.66
CA GLY A 88 7.00 5.90 11.08
C GLY A 88 7.29 6.03 12.58
N GLU A 89 7.19 7.22 13.14
CA GLU A 89 7.27 7.43 14.59
C GLU A 89 6.19 6.65 15.36
N ALA A 90 4.95 6.65 14.87
CA ALA A 90 3.85 5.90 15.49
C ALA A 90 4.06 4.38 15.40
N LEU A 91 4.52 3.88 14.25
CA LEU A 91 4.82 2.46 14.05
C LEU A 91 5.96 2.01 14.98
N ARG A 92 7.05 2.79 15.05
CA ARG A 92 8.17 2.52 15.96
C ARG A 92 7.70 2.47 17.41
N GLU A 93 6.96 3.49 17.85
CA GLU A 93 6.44 3.56 19.22
C GLU A 93 5.52 2.36 19.53
N ALA A 94 4.63 1.98 18.61
CA ALA A 94 3.72 0.85 18.80
C ALA A 94 4.49 -0.49 18.95
N MET A 95 5.57 -0.67 18.18
CA MET A 95 6.42 -1.85 18.29
C MET A 95 7.24 -1.86 19.59
N GLU A 96 7.80 -0.71 19.99
CA GLU A 96 8.52 -0.56 21.28
C GLU A 96 7.60 -0.83 22.48
N ARG A 97 6.35 -0.33 22.42
CA ARG A 97 5.29 -0.58 23.40
C ARG A 97 4.69 -1.99 23.33
N ARG A 98 5.16 -2.82 22.38
CA ARG A 98 4.69 -4.20 22.15
C ARG A 98 3.19 -4.32 21.88
N ILE A 99 2.60 -3.30 21.27
CA ILE A 99 1.20 -3.31 20.81
C ILE A 99 1.07 -4.22 19.59
N VAL A 100 2.08 -4.21 18.72
CA VAL A 100 2.17 -5.00 17.48
C VAL A 100 3.63 -5.41 17.22
N ARG A 101 3.83 -6.51 16.50
CA ARG A 101 5.11 -6.85 15.86
C ARG A 101 5.09 -6.43 14.39
N ARG A 102 6.26 -6.22 13.78
CA ARG A 102 6.35 -5.77 12.37
C ARG A 102 5.62 -6.72 11.42
N GLU A 103 5.78 -8.03 11.61
CA GLU A 103 5.18 -9.07 10.78
C GLU A 103 3.66 -9.21 10.96
N GLU A 104 3.07 -8.57 11.97
CA GLU A 104 1.61 -8.47 12.14
C GLU A 104 1.02 -7.28 11.38
N LEU A 105 1.86 -6.36 10.90
CA LEU A 105 1.44 -5.19 10.15
C LEU A 105 1.48 -5.44 8.65
N PHE A 106 0.50 -4.88 7.96
CA PHE A 106 0.43 -4.71 6.52
C PHE A 106 0.53 -3.22 6.21
N VAL A 107 1.70 -2.76 5.75
CA VAL A 107 1.93 -1.35 5.43
C VAL A 107 1.98 -1.16 3.93
N THR A 108 1.05 -0.33 3.43
CA THR A 108 0.96 0.06 2.03
C THR A 108 1.56 1.45 1.85
N SER A 109 2.37 1.67 0.82
CA SER A 109 2.68 3.02 0.33
C SER A 109 2.60 3.09 -1.20
N LYS A 110 2.82 4.28 -1.77
CA LYS A 110 2.56 4.57 -3.18
C LYS A 110 3.68 5.40 -3.80
N LEU A 111 4.17 4.96 -4.96
CA LEU A 111 5.08 5.67 -5.84
C LEU A 111 4.38 6.90 -6.44
N TRP A 112 4.96 8.09 -6.26
CA TRP A 112 4.36 9.32 -6.76
C TRP A 112 4.75 9.58 -8.22
N ASN A 113 3.93 10.39 -8.90
CA ASN A 113 4.00 10.64 -10.35
C ASN A 113 5.36 11.19 -10.81
N SER A 114 6.09 11.90 -9.94
CA SER A 114 7.42 12.43 -10.24
C SER A 114 8.52 11.37 -10.32
N ASP A 115 8.26 10.17 -9.82
CA ASP A 115 9.29 9.18 -9.50
C ASP A 115 9.20 7.92 -10.39
N HIS A 116 8.47 8.01 -11.50
CA HIS A 116 8.21 6.89 -12.41
C HIS A 116 9.43 6.43 -13.22
N ALA A 117 10.45 7.30 -13.37
CA ALA A 117 11.70 6.94 -14.04
C ALA A 117 12.33 5.70 -13.37
N PRO A 118 12.70 4.63 -14.10
CA PRO A 118 13.16 3.38 -13.50
C PRO A 118 14.26 3.53 -12.45
N GLU A 119 15.19 4.46 -12.66
CA GLU A 119 16.28 4.78 -11.74
C GLU A 119 15.88 5.58 -10.50
N GLN A 120 14.67 6.16 -10.49
CA GLN A 120 14.09 6.89 -9.36
C GLN A 120 13.22 6.00 -8.49
N VAL A 121 12.55 4.99 -9.05
CA VAL A 121 11.70 4.03 -8.34
C VAL A 121 12.36 3.47 -7.06
N PRO A 122 13.60 2.92 -7.08
CA PRO A 122 14.24 2.41 -5.86
C PRO A 122 14.61 3.51 -4.87
N LYS A 123 14.89 4.73 -5.33
CA LYS A 123 15.21 5.88 -4.45
C LYS A 123 13.95 6.39 -3.75
N ALA A 124 12.84 6.46 -4.46
CA ALA A 124 11.54 6.82 -3.92
C ALA A 124 11.07 5.81 -2.87
N LEU A 125 11.20 4.51 -3.16
CA LEU A 125 10.94 3.48 -2.15
C LEU A 125 11.85 3.65 -0.93
N GLN A 126 13.16 3.83 -1.12
CA GLN A 126 14.10 3.98 0.00
C GLN A 126 13.72 5.16 0.89
N LYS A 127 13.35 6.31 0.29
CA LYS A 127 12.87 7.45 1.06
C LYS A 127 11.63 7.11 1.88
N THR A 128 10.64 6.44 1.29
CA THR A 128 9.44 6.00 2.02
C THR A 128 9.79 5.04 3.16
N LEU A 129 10.71 4.10 2.95
CA LEU A 129 11.18 3.17 3.98
C LEU A 129 11.88 3.90 5.12
N ASP A 130 12.72 4.90 4.81
CA ASP A 130 13.41 5.72 5.81
C ASP A 130 12.42 6.56 6.62
N ASP A 131 11.48 7.24 5.96
CA ASP A 131 10.44 8.05 6.60
C ASP A 131 9.54 7.18 7.50
N LEU A 132 9.08 6.02 7.01
CA LEU A 132 8.28 5.06 7.78
C LEU A 132 9.10 4.26 8.80
N GLN A 133 10.43 4.33 8.73
CA GLN A 133 11.38 3.59 9.55
C GLN A 133 11.17 2.07 9.48
N LEU A 134 11.00 1.55 8.26
CA LEU A 134 10.76 0.14 7.97
C LEU A 134 11.85 -0.44 7.08
N ALA A 135 12.13 -1.73 7.24
CA ALA A 135 13.02 -2.46 6.34
C ALA A 135 12.35 -2.86 5.01
N TYR A 136 11.03 -3.02 5.02
CA TYR A 136 10.24 -3.42 3.85
C TYR A 136 8.79 -2.91 3.92
N LEU A 137 8.13 -2.84 2.77
CA LEU A 137 6.67 -2.63 2.64
C LEU A 137 5.96 -3.94 2.30
N ASP A 138 4.72 -4.07 2.77
CA ASP A 138 3.87 -5.21 2.41
C ASP A 138 3.26 -5.03 1.03
N LEU A 139 2.92 -3.78 0.67
CA LEU A 139 2.40 -3.40 -0.64
C LEU A 139 2.97 -2.06 -1.10
N TYR A 140 3.45 -1.99 -2.34
CA TYR A 140 3.85 -0.74 -2.98
C TYR A 140 3.09 -0.53 -4.29
N LEU A 141 2.36 0.58 -4.39
CA LEU A 141 1.47 0.85 -5.53
C LEU A 141 2.03 1.94 -6.45
N VAL A 142 1.86 1.79 -7.75
CA VAL A 142 1.92 2.94 -8.67
C VAL A 142 0.70 3.82 -8.38
N HIS A 143 0.89 5.04 -7.85
CA HIS A 143 -0.22 5.86 -7.35
C HIS A 143 -1.17 6.32 -8.46
N TRP A 144 -0.64 6.76 -9.59
CA TRP A 144 -1.41 7.11 -10.79
C TRP A 144 -0.66 6.70 -12.06
N PRO A 145 -1.36 6.36 -13.15
CA PRO A 145 -0.74 6.10 -14.45
C PRO A 145 -0.42 7.42 -15.18
N VAL A 146 0.29 8.33 -14.51
CA VAL A 146 0.68 9.65 -15.00
C VAL A 146 2.19 9.78 -14.84
N THR A 147 2.92 9.57 -15.94
CA THR A 147 4.38 9.54 -15.93
C THR A 147 4.95 10.76 -16.68
N GLY A 148 5.96 11.41 -16.09
CA GLY A 148 6.73 12.49 -16.72
C GLY A 148 5.97 13.72 -17.21
N ASN A 149 6.66 14.53 -18.04
CA ASN A 149 6.09 15.76 -18.61
C ASN A 149 5.03 15.42 -19.66
N PRO A 150 3.90 16.14 -19.70
CA PRO A 150 2.86 15.94 -20.71
C PRO A 150 3.42 16.16 -22.12
N GLY A 151 3.35 15.12 -22.93
CA GLY A 151 3.73 15.07 -24.35
C GLY A 151 2.92 13.99 -25.08
N PRO A 152 3.11 13.80 -26.40
CA PRO A 152 2.36 12.79 -27.17
C PRO A 152 2.62 11.36 -26.67
N THR A 153 3.75 11.14 -26.01
CA THR A 153 4.09 9.91 -25.30
C THR A 153 4.44 10.22 -23.85
N LEU A 154 3.82 9.50 -22.94
CA LEU A 154 4.19 9.50 -21.52
C LEU A 154 5.57 8.84 -21.38
N THR A 155 6.53 9.56 -20.81
CA THR A 155 7.92 9.09 -20.64
C THR A 155 8.31 9.18 -19.17
N PRO A 156 8.74 8.07 -18.53
CA PRO A 156 8.85 6.71 -19.06
C PRO A 156 7.47 6.06 -19.30
N SER A 157 7.41 4.92 -19.99
CA SER A 157 6.14 4.20 -20.11
C SER A 157 5.73 3.58 -18.76
N THR A 158 4.45 3.27 -18.59
CA THR A 158 3.97 2.56 -17.40
C THR A 158 4.62 1.18 -17.25
N ALA A 159 4.95 0.52 -18.36
CA ALA A 159 5.63 -0.78 -18.37
C ALA A 159 7.06 -0.67 -17.84
N ASP A 160 7.80 0.39 -18.21
CA ASP A 160 9.14 0.64 -17.68
C ASP A 160 9.12 0.85 -16.16
N THR A 161 8.15 1.65 -15.66
CA THR A 161 7.94 1.81 -14.21
C THR A 161 7.62 0.47 -13.56
N TRP A 162 6.76 -0.35 -14.17
CA TRP A 162 6.37 -1.65 -13.62
C TRP A 162 7.54 -2.62 -13.53
N HIS A 163 8.37 -2.72 -14.56
CA HIS A 163 9.60 -3.53 -14.49
C HIS A 163 10.55 -3.07 -13.38
N ALA A 164 10.65 -1.76 -13.14
CA ALA A 164 11.41 -1.26 -11.99
C ALA A 164 10.76 -1.66 -10.65
N MET A 165 9.43 -1.68 -10.56
CA MET A 165 8.67 -2.15 -9.39
C MET A 165 8.88 -3.65 -9.12
N GLU A 166 8.93 -4.50 -10.16
CA GLU A 166 9.26 -5.93 -10.06
C GLU A 166 10.67 -6.15 -9.47
N GLY A 167 11.61 -5.28 -9.83
CA GLY A 167 12.95 -5.25 -9.22
C GLY A 167 12.92 -5.02 -7.71
N LEU A 168 11.94 -4.24 -7.20
CA LEU A 168 11.79 -4.01 -5.75
C LEU A 168 11.36 -5.28 -5.02
N VAL A 169 10.50 -6.10 -5.63
CA VAL A 169 10.09 -7.41 -5.08
C VAL A 169 11.29 -8.35 -5.02
N THR A 170 12.07 -8.42 -6.10
CA THR A 170 13.29 -9.25 -6.16
C THR A 170 14.30 -8.84 -5.10
N SER A 171 14.38 -7.55 -4.75
CA SER A 171 15.27 -7.04 -3.70
C SER A 171 14.83 -7.38 -2.26
N GLY A 172 13.60 -7.85 -2.07
CA GLY A 172 13.00 -8.13 -0.75
C GLY A 172 12.54 -6.88 0.03
N LYS A 173 12.68 -5.67 -0.55
CA LYS A 173 12.22 -4.42 0.08
C LYS A 173 10.71 -4.18 -0.04
N VAL A 174 10.05 -4.91 -0.93
CA VAL A 174 8.59 -4.89 -1.09
C VAL A 174 8.12 -6.33 -1.25
N ARG A 175 7.05 -6.73 -0.56
CA ARG A 175 6.47 -8.07 -0.71
C ARG A 175 5.56 -8.16 -1.94
N SER A 176 4.63 -7.23 -2.04
CA SER A 176 3.61 -7.20 -3.09
C SER A 176 3.66 -5.86 -3.83
N ILE A 177 3.41 -5.85 -5.14
CA ILE A 177 3.28 -4.62 -5.93
C ILE A 177 1.92 -4.54 -6.60
N GLY A 178 1.48 -3.32 -6.91
CA GLY A 178 0.19 -3.11 -7.57
C GLY A 178 0.04 -1.72 -8.17
N VAL A 179 -1.19 -1.39 -8.56
CA VAL A 179 -1.53 -0.12 -9.17
C VAL A 179 -2.73 0.54 -8.50
N SER A 180 -2.81 1.86 -8.58
CA SER A 180 -3.94 2.67 -8.13
C SER A 180 -4.37 3.61 -9.25
N ASN A 181 -5.69 3.84 -9.36
CA ASN A 181 -6.28 4.75 -10.35
C ASN A 181 -6.03 4.37 -11.82
N PHE A 182 -5.86 3.08 -12.11
CA PHE A 182 -5.78 2.57 -13.48
C PHE A 182 -7.17 2.27 -14.02
N SER A 183 -7.44 2.61 -15.28
CA SER A 183 -8.63 2.13 -15.97
C SER A 183 -8.46 0.65 -16.34
N ALA A 184 -9.57 -0.06 -16.56
CA ALA A 184 -9.52 -1.45 -17.02
C ALA A 184 -8.65 -1.62 -18.28
N LYS A 185 -8.74 -0.68 -19.23
CA LYS A 185 -7.88 -0.65 -20.41
C LYS A 185 -6.39 -0.57 -20.06
N LYS A 186 -5.99 0.39 -19.21
CA LYS A 186 -4.58 0.53 -18.79
C LYS A 186 -4.08 -0.67 -18.00
N LEU A 187 -4.95 -1.33 -17.24
CA LEU A 187 -4.61 -2.57 -16.53
C LEU A 187 -4.38 -3.73 -17.51
N SER A 188 -5.27 -3.91 -18.50
CA SER A 188 -5.10 -4.93 -19.54
C SER A 188 -3.89 -4.71 -20.45
N GLU A 189 -3.40 -3.48 -20.57
CA GLU A 189 -2.16 -3.17 -21.30
C GLU A 189 -0.89 -3.47 -20.48
N LEU A 190 -1.02 -3.63 -19.15
CA LEU A 190 0.09 -3.90 -18.24
C LEU A 190 0.27 -5.40 -17.95
N CYS A 191 -0.81 -6.17 -17.98
CA CYS A 191 -0.84 -7.62 -17.78
C CYS A 191 -0.66 -8.39 -19.09
#